data_AF-A0A2X5NQJ1-F1
#
_entry.id   AF-A0A2X5NQJ1-F1
#
_cell.length_a   1.000
_cell.length_b   1.000
_cell.length_c   1.000
_cell.angle_alpha   90.00
_cell.angle_beta   90.00
_cell.angle_gamma   90.00
#
_symmetry.space_group_name_H-M   'P 1'
#
loop_
_entity.id
_entity.type
_entity.pdbx_description
1 polymer ?
#
loop_
_entity_poly.entity_id
_entity_poly.type
_entity_poly.pdbx_seq_one_letter_code
_entity_poly.pdbx_strand_id
1 'polypeptide(L)'
;MQEGKTKIAVNGVDYFRQGWHLATLPGIRRYVIVPLLVNVLLMGSAFIWLFKRLNVWIPELSGHIPHWLQWLDYLIWPLAVVSLLLVFGYFFSTLANWIAAPFCGLLAEQLENKLTGNPLPETSWAGLIKDLPRIMWREWLKLKYYLPRAIALLLVHFIPGIGQTLAPLLWFLFGAWMMAIQYCDYPFDNHRVPFLTMRQALGSHRSAHLQFGALVSVFTLIPVINLVIMPVAVCGATAMWVDQYRGLSATLAAEGRRNVKSR
;
A
#
# COMPACT_ATOMS: atom_id res chain seq x y z
N MET A 1 9.12 -6.09 39.13
CA MET A 1 10.43 -6.60 38.67
C MET A 1 10.11 -7.57 37.53
N GLN A 2 10.38 -7.33 36.25
CA GLN A 2 11.55 -6.70 35.63
C GLN A 2 11.14 -5.59 34.64
N GLU A 3 12.05 -4.62 34.54
CA GLU A 3 12.10 -3.54 33.57
C GLU A 3 12.09 -4.08 32.13
N GLY A 4 11.10 -3.67 31.36
CA GLY A 4 11.16 -3.67 29.91
C GLY A 4 10.93 -2.25 29.42
N LYS A 5 11.87 -1.33 29.69
CA LYS A 5 11.95 -0.07 28.94
C LYS A 5 12.13 -0.46 27.47
N THR A 6 11.05 -0.51 26.72
CA THR A 6 11.06 -0.64 25.26
C THR A 6 12.04 0.41 24.77
N LYS A 7 13.17 -0.02 24.20
CA LYS A 7 14.12 0.89 23.57
C LYS A 7 13.31 1.73 22.60
N ILE A 8 13.22 3.03 22.85
CA ILE A 8 12.65 3.99 21.90
C ILE A 8 13.46 3.78 20.62
N ALA A 9 12.87 3.13 19.63
CA ALA A 9 13.53 2.88 18.37
C ALA A 9 13.76 4.26 17.73
N VAL A 10 15.01 4.71 17.75
CA VAL A 10 15.42 6.02 17.20
C VAL A 10 15.52 5.95 15.67
N ASN A 11 15.50 4.74 15.09
CA ASN A 11 15.80 4.50 13.68
C ASN A 11 14.64 3.80 12.94
N GLY A 12 14.37 4.18 11.69
CA GLY A 12 13.30 3.59 10.88
C GLY A 12 13.49 2.10 10.57
N VAL A 13 14.75 1.65 10.58
CA VAL A 13 15.14 0.24 10.42
C VAL A 13 14.58 -0.65 11.53
N ASP A 14 14.58 -0.14 12.77
CA ASP A 14 14.14 -0.92 13.92
C ASP A 14 12.63 -1.17 13.86
N TYR A 15 11.84 -0.18 13.45
CA TYR A 15 10.39 -0.34 13.25
C TYR A 15 10.07 -1.29 12.10
N PHE A 16 10.88 -1.30 11.03
CA PHE A 16 10.73 -2.30 9.96
C PHE A 16 10.95 -3.72 10.49
N ARG A 17 12.04 -3.93 11.25
CA ARG A 17 12.33 -5.23 11.89
C ARG A 17 11.24 -5.63 12.90
N GLN A 18 10.77 -4.67 13.70
CA GLN A 18 9.70 -4.88 14.67
C GLN A 18 8.39 -5.24 13.96
N GLY A 19 8.08 -4.62 12.81
CA GLY A 19 6.92 -4.95 11.99
C GLY A 19 6.86 -6.43 11.60
N TRP A 20 8.00 -7.06 11.31
CA TRP A 20 8.06 -8.49 11.02
C TRP A 20 7.62 -9.35 12.21
N HIS A 21 8.11 -9.02 13.41
CA HIS A 21 7.70 -9.69 14.63
C HIS A 21 6.23 -9.45 14.95
N LEU A 22 5.77 -8.19 14.88
CA LEU A 22 4.39 -7.80 15.20
C LEU A 22 3.35 -8.44 14.28
N ALA A 23 3.66 -8.58 12.98
CA ALA A 23 2.78 -9.24 12.02
C ALA A 23 2.53 -10.72 12.35
N THR A 24 3.45 -11.38 13.06
CA THR A 24 3.34 -12.80 13.46
C THR A 24 2.61 -13.03 14.78
N LEU A 25 2.27 -11.96 15.51
CA LEU A 25 1.66 -12.09 16.83
C LEU A 25 0.29 -12.80 16.79
N PRO A 26 -0.01 -13.65 17.79
CA PRO A 26 -1.33 -14.29 17.91
C PRO A 26 -2.41 -13.21 18.06
N GLY A 27 -3.49 -13.32 17.28
CA GLY A 27 -4.57 -12.32 17.19
C GLY A 27 -4.39 -11.27 16.08
N ILE A 28 -3.16 -10.91 15.71
CA ILE A 28 -2.88 -10.01 14.57
C ILE A 28 -2.76 -10.79 13.27
N ARG A 29 -2.20 -12.00 13.33
CA ARG A 29 -2.02 -12.89 12.16
C ARG A 29 -3.30 -13.09 11.32
N ARG A 30 -4.49 -13.08 11.92
CA ARG A 30 -5.77 -13.18 11.16
C ARG A 30 -5.98 -12.02 10.20
N TYR A 31 -5.64 -10.79 10.63
CA TYR A 31 -5.76 -9.58 9.80
C TYR A 31 -4.69 -9.50 8.70
N VAL A 32 -3.60 -10.25 8.85
CA VAL A 32 -2.56 -10.43 7.84
C VAL A 32 -2.97 -11.46 6.79
N ILE A 33 -3.56 -12.58 7.23
CA ILE A 33 -3.92 -13.71 6.35
C ILE A 33 -5.20 -13.42 5.56
N VAL A 34 -6.22 -12.79 6.15
CA VAL A 34 -7.52 -12.57 5.50
C VAL A 34 -7.40 -11.80 4.17
N PRO A 35 -6.68 -10.66 4.06
CA PRO A 35 -6.55 -9.94 2.80
C PRO A 35 -5.84 -10.76 1.73
N LEU A 36 -4.82 -11.53 2.13
CA LEU A 36 -4.07 -12.41 1.24
C LEU A 36 -4.96 -13.55 0.72
N LEU A 37 -5.75 -14.18 1.60
CA LEU A 37 -6.72 -15.20 1.21
C LEU A 37 -7.79 -14.64 0.27
N VAL A 38 -8.36 -13.48 0.59
CA VAL A 38 -9.34 -12.81 -0.28
C VAL A 38 -8.72 -12.55 -1.66
N ASN A 39 -7.50 -12.03 -1.72
CA ASN A 39 -6.82 -11.78 -3.00
C ASN A 39 -6.56 -13.07 -3.79
N VAL A 40 -6.06 -14.12 -3.14
CA VAL A 40 -5.82 -15.43 -3.78
C VAL A 40 -7.12 -16.05 -4.29
N LEU A 41 -8.20 -16.01 -3.51
CA LEU A 41 -9.51 -16.55 -3.91
C LEU A 41 -10.12 -15.74 -5.05
N LEU A 42 -10.10 -14.41 -4.95
CA LEU A 42 -10.68 -13.50 -5.93
C LEU A 42 -9.91 -13.56 -7.26
N MET A 43 -8.58 -13.53 -7.20
CA MET A 43 -7.74 -13.64 -8.40
C MET A 43 -7.78 -15.06 -8.97
N GLY A 44 -7.68 -16.10 -8.14
CA GLY A 44 -7.74 -17.49 -8.58
C GLY A 44 -9.07 -17.84 -9.27
N SER A 45 -10.19 -17.44 -8.68
CA SER A 45 -11.52 -17.66 -9.29
C SER A 45 -11.68 -16.88 -10.59
N ALA A 46 -11.21 -15.64 -10.65
CA ALA A 46 -11.25 -14.84 -11.85
C ALA A 46 -10.38 -15.41 -12.98
N PHE A 47 -9.18 -15.89 -12.67
CA PHE A 47 -8.32 -16.58 -13.65
C PHE A 47 -8.96 -17.87 -14.17
N ILE A 48 -9.59 -18.67 -13.31
CA ILE A 48 -10.31 -19.88 -13.74
C ILE A 48 -11.47 -19.52 -14.67
N TRP A 49 -12.27 -18.51 -14.31
CA TRP A 49 -13.37 -18.03 -15.14
C TRP A 49 -12.86 -17.50 -16.49
N LEU A 50 -11.79 -16.71 -16.47
CA LEU A 50 -11.17 -16.13 -17.64
C LEU A 50 -10.64 -17.20 -18.61
N PHE A 51 -9.95 -18.21 -18.08
CA PHE A 51 -9.41 -19.30 -18.88
C PHE A 51 -10.53 -20.11 -19.55
N LYS A 52 -11.63 -20.36 -18.83
CA LYS A 52 -12.83 -20.99 -19.41
C LYS A 52 -13.42 -20.15 -20.53
N ARG A 53 -13.45 -18.82 -20.37
CA ARG A 53 -14.04 -17.92 -21.36
C ARG A 53 -13.16 -17.75 -22.60
N LEU A 54 -11.84 -17.73 -22.42
CA LEU A 54 -10.86 -17.71 -23.51
C LEU A 54 -10.97 -18.92 -24.44
N ASN A 55 -11.18 -20.11 -23.87
CA ASN A 55 -11.38 -21.33 -24.66
C ASN A 55 -12.65 -21.30 -25.53
N VAL A 56 -13.54 -20.33 -25.33
CA VAL A 56 -14.73 -20.12 -26.16
C VAL A 56 -14.50 -18.96 -27.13
N TRP A 57 -14.01 -17.82 -26.64
CA TRP A 57 -13.86 -16.60 -27.45
C TRP A 57 -12.79 -16.70 -28.54
N ILE A 58 -11.67 -17.37 -28.26
CA ILE A 58 -10.60 -17.48 -29.27
C ILE A 58 -11.08 -18.32 -30.47
N PRO A 59 -11.67 -19.52 -30.28
CA PRO A 59 -12.25 -20.28 -31.40
C PRO A 59 -13.39 -19.58 -32.14
N GLU A 60 -14.26 -18.84 -31.43
CA GLU A 60 -15.32 -18.06 -32.08
C GLU A 60 -14.74 -16.97 -32.99
N LEU A 61 -13.69 -16.28 -32.55
CA LEU A 61 -13.03 -15.25 -33.33
C LEU A 61 -12.29 -15.84 -34.54
N SER A 62 -11.58 -16.97 -34.36
CA SER A 62 -10.89 -17.66 -35.46
C SER A 62 -11.87 -18.22 -36.49
N GLY A 63 -13.09 -18.58 -36.08
CA GLY A 63 -14.16 -19.02 -36.98
C GLY A 63 -14.61 -17.97 -38.01
N HIS A 64 -14.33 -16.69 -37.78
CA HIS A 64 -14.61 -15.60 -38.74
C HIS A 64 -13.45 -15.34 -39.70
N ILE A 65 -12.30 -16.00 -39.51
CA ILE A 65 -11.10 -15.78 -40.32
C ILE A 65 -11.13 -16.69 -41.55
N PRO A 66 -10.98 -16.14 -42.77
CA PRO A 66 -10.90 -16.92 -44.00
C PRO A 66 -9.75 -17.95 -43.97
N HIS A 67 -9.92 -19.09 -44.64
CA HIS A 67 -8.97 -20.21 -44.55
C HIS A 67 -7.51 -19.84 -44.92
N TRP A 68 -7.32 -18.92 -45.87
CA TRP A 68 -5.98 -18.45 -46.29
C TRP A 68 -5.25 -17.57 -45.26
N LEU A 69 -5.98 -17.05 -44.26
CA LEU A 69 -5.46 -16.25 -43.14
C LEU A 69 -5.29 -17.08 -41.85
N GLN A 70 -5.57 -18.39 -41.85
CA GLN A 70 -5.49 -19.21 -40.63
C GLN A 70 -4.09 -19.26 -39.99
N TRP A 71 -3.04 -18.99 -40.74
CA TRP A 71 -1.69 -18.86 -40.17
C TRP A 71 -1.61 -17.74 -39.13
N LEU A 72 -2.53 -16.76 -39.18
CA LEU A 72 -2.63 -15.65 -38.22
C LEU A 72 -3.07 -16.13 -36.83
N ASP A 73 -3.73 -17.29 -36.71
CA ASP A 73 -4.13 -17.85 -35.40
C ASP A 73 -2.92 -18.15 -34.51
N TYR A 74 -1.80 -18.58 -35.10
CA TYR A 74 -0.54 -18.77 -34.37
C TYR A 74 -0.01 -17.48 -33.74
N LEU A 75 -0.37 -16.31 -34.28
CA LEU A 75 0.00 -15.01 -33.75
C LEU A 75 -1.09 -14.41 -32.83
N ILE A 76 -2.36 -14.57 -33.20
CA ILE A 76 -3.51 -14.05 -32.44
C ILE A 76 -3.61 -14.74 -31.09
N TRP A 77 -3.37 -16.05 -31.02
CA TRP A 77 -3.55 -16.79 -29.76
C TRP A 77 -2.58 -16.32 -28.65
N PRO A 78 -1.25 -16.25 -28.87
CA PRO A 78 -0.34 -15.69 -27.87
C PRO A 78 -0.62 -14.22 -27.57
N LEU A 79 -0.93 -13.41 -28.60
CA LEU A 79 -1.22 -11.99 -28.41
C LEU A 79 -2.47 -11.76 -27.56
N ALA A 80 -3.53 -12.53 -27.81
CA ALA A 80 -4.78 -12.47 -27.05
C ALA A 80 -4.55 -12.90 -25.60
N VAL A 81 -3.81 -14.01 -25.38
CA VAL A 81 -3.46 -14.46 -24.03
C VAL A 81 -2.63 -13.40 -23.29
N VAL A 82 -1.56 -12.88 -23.90
CA VAL A 82 -0.70 -11.87 -23.28
C VAL A 82 -1.47 -10.57 -23.01
N SER A 83 -2.21 -10.06 -23.99
CA SER A 83 -3.02 -8.85 -23.84
C SER A 83 -4.03 -8.99 -22.71
N LEU A 84 -4.70 -10.14 -22.65
CA LEU A 84 -5.66 -10.41 -21.58
C LEU A 84 -4.98 -10.55 -20.22
N LEU A 85 -3.86 -11.28 -20.12
CA LEU A 85 -3.09 -11.37 -18.88
C LEU A 85 -2.65 -9.99 -18.39
N LEU A 86 -2.25 -9.09 -19.29
CA LEU A 86 -1.84 -7.73 -18.95
C LEU A 86 -3.04 -6.88 -18.51
N VAL A 87 -4.11 -6.81 -19.30
CA VAL A 87 -5.30 -6.00 -18.99
C VAL A 87 -5.97 -6.49 -17.71
N PHE A 88 -6.19 -7.79 -17.62
CA PHE A 88 -6.87 -8.42 -16.49
C PHE A 88 -5.97 -8.42 -15.26
N GLY A 89 -4.67 -8.70 -15.41
CA GLY A 89 -3.70 -8.61 -14.33
C GLY A 89 -3.59 -7.19 -13.76
N TYR A 90 -3.54 -6.16 -14.62
CA TYR A 90 -3.53 -4.76 -14.18
C TYR A 90 -4.85 -4.36 -13.50
N PHE A 91 -5.99 -4.73 -14.07
CA PHE A 91 -7.31 -4.46 -13.49
C PHE A 91 -7.47 -5.12 -12.11
N PHE A 92 -7.16 -6.41 -12.00
CA PHE A 92 -7.23 -7.13 -10.73
C PHE A 92 -6.21 -6.63 -9.71
N SER A 93 -4.99 -6.32 -10.13
CA SER A 93 -3.99 -5.71 -9.24
C SER A 93 -4.47 -4.38 -8.67
N THR A 94 -5.07 -3.54 -9.51
CA THR A 94 -5.66 -2.26 -9.09
C THR A 94 -6.80 -2.49 -8.09
N LEU A 95 -7.71 -3.42 -8.40
CA LEU A 95 -8.82 -3.76 -7.52
C LEU A 95 -8.36 -4.35 -6.19
N ALA A 96 -7.36 -5.24 -6.21
CA ALA A 96 -6.77 -5.84 -5.02
C ALA A 96 -6.14 -4.79 -4.10
N ASN A 97 -5.43 -3.81 -4.66
CA ASN A 97 -4.87 -2.70 -3.88
C ASN A 97 -5.98 -1.86 -3.21
N TRP A 98 -7.07 -1.60 -3.92
CA TRP A 98 -8.23 -0.88 -3.38
C TRP A 98 -8.94 -1.67 -2.28
N ILE A 99 -9.11 -2.99 -2.46
CA ILE A 99 -9.69 -3.89 -1.46
C ILE A 99 -8.75 -3.99 -0.25
N ALA A 100 -7.44 -3.97 -0.42
CA ALA A 100 -6.46 -4.09 0.66
C ALA A 100 -6.42 -2.86 1.60
N ALA A 101 -6.67 -1.66 1.07
CA ALA A 101 -6.64 -0.41 1.84
C ALA A 101 -7.46 -0.44 3.15
N PRO A 102 -8.75 -0.87 3.17
CA PRO A 102 -9.51 -0.98 4.41
C PRO A 102 -8.93 -2.02 5.38
N PHE A 103 -8.41 -3.14 4.89
CA PHE A 103 -7.77 -4.13 5.76
C PHE A 103 -6.50 -3.61 6.42
N CYS A 104 -5.73 -2.77 5.73
CA CYS A 104 -4.57 -2.09 6.32
C CYS A 104 -4.98 -1.16 7.46
N GLY A 105 -6.07 -0.39 7.29
CA GLY A 105 -6.61 0.47 8.34
C GLY A 105 -7.05 -0.33 9.58
N LEU A 106 -7.76 -1.44 9.36
CA LEU A 106 -8.21 -2.34 10.42
C LEU A 106 -7.03 -3.04 11.13
N LEU A 107 -6.02 -3.47 10.38
CA LEU A 107 -4.79 -4.05 10.92
C LEU A 107 -4.06 -3.05 11.82
N ALA A 108 -3.94 -1.80 11.37
CA ALA A 108 -3.31 -0.73 12.15
C ALA A 108 -4.07 -0.45 13.45
N GLU A 109 -5.40 -0.38 13.40
CA GLU A 109 -6.25 -0.17 14.57
C GLU A 109 -6.09 -1.29 15.60
N GLN A 110 -6.16 -2.55 15.16
CA GLN A 110 -6.10 -3.70 16.06
C GLN A 110 -4.71 -3.91 16.65
N LEU A 111 -3.66 -3.58 15.90
CA LEU A 111 -2.31 -3.59 16.44
C LEU A 111 -2.11 -2.46 17.47
N GLU A 112 -2.61 -1.26 17.20
CA GLU A 112 -2.55 -0.16 18.16
C GLU A 112 -3.27 -0.50 19.47
N ASN A 113 -4.45 -1.10 19.40
CA ASN A 113 -5.17 -1.61 20.57
C ASN A 113 -4.31 -2.57 21.39
N LYS A 114 -3.65 -3.51 20.69
CA LYS A 114 -2.80 -4.51 21.33
C LYS A 114 -1.53 -3.92 21.96
N LEU A 115 -0.91 -2.94 21.32
CA LEU A 115 0.30 -2.28 21.84
C LEU A 115 0.00 -1.35 23.01
N THR A 116 -1.20 -0.79 23.05
CA THR A 116 -1.55 0.25 24.02
C THR A 116 -2.38 -0.24 25.19
N GLY A 117 -2.90 -1.48 25.13
CA GLY A 117 -3.73 -2.08 26.17
C GLY A 117 -5.12 -1.45 26.32
N ASN A 118 -5.47 -0.49 25.46
CA ASN A 118 -6.79 0.15 25.44
C ASN A 118 -7.60 -0.42 24.27
N PRO A 119 -8.62 -1.25 24.52
CA PRO A 119 -9.46 -1.76 23.44
C PRO A 119 -10.29 -0.60 22.88
N LEU A 120 -10.00 -0.16 21.65
CA LEU A 120 -11.01 0.53 20.84
C LEU A 120 -12.18 -0.43 20.60
N PRO A 121 -13.42 0.07 20.45
CA PRO A 121 -14.57 -0.77 20.15
C PRO A 121 -14.26 -1.61 18.91
N GLU A 122 -14.50 -2.93 18.95
CA GLU A 122 -14.23 -3.79 17.79
C GLU A 122 -14.90 -3.23 16.54
N THR A 123 -14.09 -2.83 15.56
CA THR A 123 -14.61 -2.32 14.28
C THR A 123 -15.29 -3.47 13.56
N SER A 124 -16.62 -3.49 13.64
CA SER A 124 -17.48 -4.39 12.88
C SER A 124 -17.26 -4.17 11.38
N TRP A 125 -17.46 -5.20 10.57
CA TRP A 125 -17.45 -5.11 9.10
C TRP A 125 -18.35 -3.99 8.56
N ALA A 126 -19.44 -3.68 9.26
CA ALA A 126 -20.31 -2.54 8.95
C ALA A 126 -19.61 -1.18 9.15
N GLY A 127 -18.75 -1.05 10.16
CA GLY A 127 -17.90 0.13 10.39
C GLY A 127 -16.86 0.31 9.28
N LEU A 128 -16.28 -0.79 8.81
CA LEU A 128 -15.32 -0.78 7.69
C LEU A 128 -15.96 -0.24 6.40
N ILE A 129 -17.19 -0.68 6.09
CA ILE A 129 -17.95 -0.21 4.91
C ILE A 129 -18.28 1.28 5.05
N LYS A 130 -18.68 1.73 6.24
CA LYS A 130 -18.97 3.14 6.51
C LYS A 130 -17.74 4.04 6.33
N ASP A 131 -16.56 3.51 6.60
CA ASP A 131 -15.30 4.22 6.46
C ASP A 131 -14.70 4.15 5.05
N LEU A 132 -15.21 3.30 4.15
CA LEU A 132 -14.71 3.18 2.77
C LEU A 132 -14.62 4.53 2.04
N PRO A 133 -15.64 5.41 2.04
CA PRO A 133 -15.55 6.69 1.31
C PRO A 133 -14.39 7.56 1.80
N ARG A 134 -14.14 7.55 3.12
CA ARG A 134 -13.06 8.29 3.76
C ARG A 134 -11.70 7.71 3.39
N ILE A 135 -11.56 6.38 3.46
CA ILE A 135 -10.32 5.67 3.12
C ILE A 135 -9.98 5.89 1.64
N MET A 136 -10.97 5.78 0.75
CA MET A 136 -10.79 6.03 -0.69
C MET A 136 -10.41 7.48 -0.98
N TRP A 137 -11.03 8.45 -0.28
CA TRP A 137 -10.63 9.85 -0.38
C TRP A 137 -9.18 10.08 0.10
N ARG A 138 -8.77 9.37 1.16
CA ARG A 138 -7.39 9.43 1.66
C ARG A 138 -6.38 8.89 0.65
N GLU A 139 -6.66 7.75 0.03
CA GLU A 139 -5.85 7.19 -1.07
C GLU A 139 -5.81 8.13 -2.29
N TRP A 140 -6.92 8.81 -2.60
CA TRP A 140 -6.93 9.85 -3.64
C TRP A 140 -6.00 11.01 -3.32
N LEU A 141 -5.93 11.46 -2.06
CA LEU A 141 -4.98 12.50 -1.64
C LEU A 141 -3.52 12.05 -1.78
N LYS A 142 -3.23 10.77 -1.49
CA LYS A 142 -1.91 10.17 -1.73
C LYS A 142 -1.57 10.16 -3.21
N LEU A 143 -2.51 9.77 -4.07
CA LEU A 143 -2.33 9.79 -5.53
C LEU A 143 -2.12 11.22 -6.07
N LYS A 144 -2.92 12.19 -5.61
CA LYS A 144 -2.78 13.61 -5.94
C LYS A 144 -1.44 14.19 -5.46
N TYR A 145 -0.90 13.67 -4.35
CA TYR A 145 0.43 14.03 -3.91
C TYR A 145 1.50 13.40 -4.82
N TYR A 146 1.38 12.11 -5.13
CA TYR A 146 2.32 11.33 -5.93
C TYR A 146 2.47 11.84 -7.37
N LEU A 147 1.36 11.92 -8.10
CA LEU A 147 1.32 12.12 -9.55
C LEU A 147 2.14 13.33 -10.05
N PRO A 148 1.96 14.56 -9.53
CA PRO A 148 2.73 15.71 -10.02
C PRO A 148 4.23 15.61 -9.75
N ARG A 149 4.66 14.94 -8.67
CA ARG A 149 6.09 14.73 -8.39
C ARG A 149 6.68 13.63 -9.26
N ALA A 150 5.94 12.55 -9.48
CA ALA A 150 6.33 11.50 -10.41
C ALA A 150 6.52 12.05 -11.83
N ILE A 151 5.59 12.91 -12.30
CA ILE A 151 5.72 13.60 -13.59
C ILE A 151 6.95 14.51 -13.60
N ALA A 152 7.18 15.31 -12.56
CA ALA A 152 8.36 16.16 -12.48
C ALA A 152 9.67 15.37 -12.54
N LEU A 153 9.77 14.24 -11.82
CA LEU A 153 10.94 13.36 -11.85
C LEU A 153 11.12 12.69 -13.22
N LEU A 154 10.02 12.31 -13.86
CA LEU A 154 10.03 11.78 -15.23
C LEU A 154 10.56 12.83 -16.21
N LEU A 155 10.16 14.09 -16.08
CA LEU A 155 10.69 15.20 -16.89
C LEU A 155 12.21 15.42 -16.65
N VAL A 156 12.67 15.32 -15.40
CA VAL A 156 14.10 15.41 -15.07
C VAL A 156 14.91 14.30 -15.74
N HIS A 157 14.34 13.09 -15.89
CA HIS A 157 15.01 11.98 -16.56
C HIS A 157 15.34 12.26 -18.03
N PHE A 158 14.54 13.10 -18.71
CA PHE A 158 14.78 13.49 -20.11
C PHE A 158 15.92 14.49 -20.29
N ILE A 159 16.48 15.05 -19.21
CA ILE A 159 17.62 15.97 -19.28
C ILE A 159 18.90 15.14 -19.55
N PRO A 160 19.54 15.26 -20.73
CA PRO A 160 20.73 14.48 -21.04
C PRO A 160 21.89 14.80 -20.09
N GLY A 161 22.69 13.78 -19.75
CA GLY A 161 23.82 13.88 -18.82
C GLY A 161 23.43 13.83 -17.33
N ILE A 162 22.58 14.74 -16.88
CA ILE A 162 22.20 14.86 -15.45
C ILE A 162 21.02 13.93 -15.10
N GLY A 163 20.02 13.84 -15.98
CA GLY A 163 18.80 13.08 -15.74
C GLY A 163 19.03 11.58 -15.57
N GLN A 164 19.97 11.00 -16.31
CA GLN A 164 20.21 9.55 -16.25
C GLN A 164 20.91 9.10 -14.95
N THR A 165 21.68 9.99 -14.31
CA THR A 165 22.41 9.68 -13.07
C THR A 165 21.63 10.09 -11.83
N LEU A 166 21.05 11.30 -11.81
CA LEU A 166 20.29 11.80 -10.67
C LEU A 166 18.86 11.29 -10.61
N ALA A 167 18.18 11.08 -11.75
CA ALA A 167 16.77 10.70 -11.71
C ALA A 167 16.53 9.33 -11.03
N PRO A 168 17.33 8.27 -11.25
CA PRO A 168 17.13 7.01 -10.54
C PRO A 168 17.28 7.16 -9.01
N LEU A 169 18.24 7.95 -8.56
CA LEU A 169 18.45 8.22 -7.13
C LEU A 169 17.28 9.01 -6.53
N LEU A 170 16.85 10.08 -7.20
CA LEU A 170 15.71 10.89 -6.77
C LEU A 170 14.41 10.08 -6.82
N TRP A 171 14.24 9.22 -7.81
CA TRP A 171 13.10 8.31 -7.93
C TRP A 171 13.06 7.32 -6.78
N PHE A 172 14.20 6.72 -6.44
CA PHE A 172 14.30 5.82 -5.29
C PHE A 172 14.00 6.53 -3.97
N LEU A 173 14.58 7.71 -3.73
CA LEU A 173 14.33 8.50 -2.52
C LEU A 173 12.86 8.94 -2.43
N PHE A 174 12.27 9.34 -3.55
CA PHE A 174 10.86 9.69 -3.62
C PHE A 174 9.96 8.46 -3.41
N GLY A 175 10.32 7.31 -3.99
CA GLY A 175 9.62 6.03 -3.78
C GLY A 175 9.67 5.60 -2.32
N ALA A 176 10.85 5.66 -1.68
CA ALA A 176 11.02 5.42 -0.25
C ALA A 176 10.13 6.35 0.58
N TRP A 177 10.15 7.65 0.30
CA TRP A 177 9.28 8.61 0.97
C TRP A 177 7.80 8.29 0.76
N MET A 178 7.42 7.87 -0.45
CA MET A 178 6.04 7.52 -0.76
C MET A 178 5.59 6.26 -0.02
N MET A 179 6.47 5.26 0.14
CA MET A 179 6.17 4.08 0.96
C MET A 179 5.99 4.45 2.43
N ALA A 180 6.84 5.33 2.96
CA ALA A 180 6.67 5.85 4.31
C ALA A 180 5.31 6.54 4.48
N ILE A 181 4.94 7.43 3.55
CA ILE A 181 3.60 8.05 3.55
C ILE A 181 2.50 6.98 3.46
N GLN A 182 2.60 6.02 2.53
CA GLN A 182 1.55 5.04 2.30
C GLN A 182 1.17 4.28 3.57
N TYR A 183 2.18 3.80 4.31
CA TYR A 183 1.98 2.95 5.48
C TYR A 183 1.83 3.73 6.79
N CYS A 184 2.60 4.81 7.00
CA CYS A 184 2.44 5.66 8.19
C CYS A 184 1.11 6.39 8.19
N ASP A 185 0.45 6.58 7.04
CA ASP A 185 -0.83 7.25 7.00
C ASP A 185 -1.98 6.45 7.63
N TYR A 186 -1.93 5.12 7.66
CA TYR A 186 -3.02 4.30 8.22
C TYR A 186 -3.36 4.65 9.69
N PRO A 187 -2.40 4.66 10.64
CA PRO A 187 -2.71 5.06 12.02
C PRO A 187 -3.10 6.54 12.17
N PHE A 188 -2.52 7.44 11.35
CA PHE A 188 -2.91 8.85 11.34
C PHE A 188 -4.35 9.04 10.84
N ASP A 189 -4.74 8.31 9.80
CA ASP A 189 -6.10 8.37 9.26
C ASP A 189 -7.10 7.74 10.22
N ASN A 190 -6.76 6.66 10.93
CA ASN A 190 -7.61 6.11 12.01
C ASN A 190 -7.94 7.17 13.07
N HIS A 191 -7.01 8.07 13.38
CA HIS A 191 -7.21 9.23 14.28
C HIS A 191 -7.78 10.48 13.61
N ARG A 192 -8.14 10.39 12.32
CA ARG A 192 -8.66 11.50 11.50
C ARG A 192 -7.73 12.70 11.44
N VAL A 193 -6.41 12.47 11.53
CA VAL A 193 -5.41 13.53 11.38
C VAL A 193 -5.35 13.96 9.92
N PRO A 194 -5.48 15.26 9.59
CA PRO A 194 -5.45 15.72 8.21
C PRO A 194 -4.15 15.39 7.49
N PHE A 195 -4.23 15.09 6.19
CA PHE A 195 -3.08 14.67 5.37
C PHE A 195 -1.91 15.66 5.39
N LEU A 196 -2.21 16.97 5.40
CA LEU A 196 -1.18 18.01 5.48
C LEU A 196 -0.39 17.94 6.79
N THR A 197 -1.10 17.78 7.92
CA THR A 197 -0.51 17.68 9.25
C THR A 197 0.29 16.40 9.41
N MET A 198 -0.23 15.27 8.91
CA MET A 198 0.52 14.01 8.85
C MET A 198 1.84 14.20 8.11
N ARG A 199 1.83 14.81 6.93
CA ARG A 199 3.05 15.04 6.14
C ARG A 199 4.05 15.95 6.85
N GLN A 200 3.58 16.97 7.58
CA GLN A 200 4.45 17.83 8.39
C GLN A 200 5.07 17.04 9.56
N ALA A 201 4.30 16.17 10.21
CA ALA A 201 4.76 15.31 11.30
C ALA A 201 5.76 14.24 10.84
N LEU A 202 5.58 13.65 9.66
CA LEU A 202 6.60 12.78 9.05
C LEU A 202 7.83 13.60 8.62
N GLY A 203 7.60 14.84 8.16
CA GLY A 203 8.63 15.75 7.70
C GLY A 203 9.56 16.28 8.79
N SER A 204 9.22 16.15 10.08
CA SER A 204 10.11 16.51 11.20
C SER A 204 11.16 15.43 11.49
N HIS A 205 10.90 14.16 11.12
CA HIS A 205 11.79 13.02 11.34
C HIS A 205 12.15 12.32 10.02
N ARG A 206 12.53 13.09 8.98
CA ARG A 206 12.69 12.58 7.60
C ARG A 206 13.62 11.40 7.47
N SER A 207 14.73 11.37 8.20
CA SER A 207 15.72 10.30 8.12
C SER A 207 15.13 8.95 8.52
N ALA A 208 14.42 8.88 9.64
CA ALA A 208 13.78 7.66 10.11
C ALA A 208 12.70 7.17 9.12
N HIS A 209 11.84 8.06 8.66
CA HIS A 209 10.79 7.71 7.68
C HIS A 209 11.36 7.28 6.33
N LEU A 210 12.41 7.95 5.84
CA LEU A 210 13.08 7.56 4.60
C LEU A 210 13.74 6.19 4.70
N GLN A 211 14.42 5.87 5.80
CA GLN A 211 15.00 4.54 6.00
C GLN A 211 13.92 3.46 6.04
N PHE A 212 12.85 3.70 6.79
CA PHE A 212 11.72 2.76 6.87
C PHE A 212 11.13 2.51 5.48
N GLY A 213 10.80 3.58 4.76
CA GLY A 213 10.26 3.49 3.42
C GLY A 213 11.22 2.90 2.40
N ALA A 214 12.53 3.15 2.52
CA ALA A 214 13.55 2.57 1.64
C ALA A 214 13.64 1.05 1.83
N LEU A 215 13.60 0.55 3.07
CA LEU A 215 13.55 -0.89 3.32
C LEU A 215 12.29 -1.51 2.74
N VAL A 216 11.13 -0.88 2.97
CA VAL A 216 9.87 -1.36 2.38
C VAL A 216 9.99 -1.41 0.84
N SER A 217 10.50 -0.36 0.20
CA SER A 217 10.71 -0.31 -1.26
C SER A 217 11.69 -1.36 -1.80
N VAL A 218 12.75 -1.69 -1.05
CA VAL A 218 13.71 -2.71 -1.49
C VAL A 218 13.09 -4.10 -1.38
N PHE A 219 12.35 -4.37 -0.30
CA PHE A 219 11.77 -5.69 -0.06
C PHE A 219 10.54 -5.97 -0.93
N THR A 220 9.85 -4.94 -1.44
CA THR A 220 8.78 -5.13 -2.43
C THR A 220 9.29 -5.63 -3.78
N LEU A 221 10.59 -5.43 -4.09
CA LEU A 221 11.23 -5.99 -5.28
C LEU A 221 11.38 -7.52 -5.21
N ILE A 222 11.33 -8.10 -4.00
CA ILE A 222 11.47 -9.54 -3.80
C ILE A 222 10.06 -10.17 -3.88
N PRO A 223 9.72 -10.95 -4.92
CA PRO A 223 8.33 -11.35 -5.18
C PRO A 223 7.67 -12.10 -4.02
N VAL A 224 8.39 -13.03 -3.38
CA VAL A 224 7.88 -13.83 -2.26
C VAL A 224 7.63 -12.95 -1.02
N ILE A 225 8.51 -11.99 -0.76
CA ILE A 225 8.37 -11.10 0.40
C ILE A 225 7.29 -10.04 0.13
N ASN A 226 7.11 -9.62 -1.11
CA ASN A 226 6.11 -8.63 -1.50
C ASN A 226 4.67 -9.05 -1.10
N LEU A 227 4.40 -10.35 -0.99
CA LEU A 227 3.11 -10.87 -0.52
C LEU A 227 2.81 -10.51 0.95
N VAL A 228 3.83 -10.37 1.78
CA VAL A 228 3.70 -10.09 3.22
C VAL A 228 4.27 -8.73 3.62
N ILE A 229 4.89 -8.00 2.69
CA ILE A 229 5.52 -6.71 3.00
C ILE A 229 4.51 -5.66 3.41
N MET A 230 3.32 -5.66 2.80
CA MET A 230 2.23 -4.74 3.12
C MET A 230 1.81 -4.84 4.60
N PRO A 231 1.41 -6.01 5.13
CA PRO A 231 1.05 -6.12 6.54
C PRO A 231 2.24 -5.86 7.49
N VAL A 232 3.45 -6.24 7.11
CA VAL A 232 4.68 -5.95 7.89
C VAL A 232 4.90 -4.44 8.01
N ALA A 233 4.79 -3.72 6.88
CA ALA A 233 4.98 -2.28 6.84
C ALA A 233 3.88 -1.56 7.64
N VAL A 234 2.61 -1.99 7.53
CA VAL A 234 1.53 -1.46 8.39
C VAL A 234 1.87 -1.68 9.86
N CYS A 235 2.33 -2.88 10.25
CA CYS A 235 2.66 -3.17 11.64
C CYS A 235 3.81 -2.29 12.17
N GLY A 236 4.88 -2.14 11.39
CA GLY A 236 6.00 -1.27 11.75
C GLY A 236 5.62 0.20 11.85
N ALA A 237 4.78 0.68 10.92
CA ALA A 237 4.27 2.04 10.90
C ALA A 237 3.37 2.34 12.11
N THR A 238 2.51 1.39 12.51
CA THR A 238 1.69 1.53 13.72
C THR A 238 2.53 1.54 14.99
N ALA A 239 3.57 0.71 15.09
CA ALA A 239 4.48 0.77 16.22
C ALA A 239 5.18 2.14 16.33
N MET A 240 5.65 2.67 15.19
CA MET A 240 6.24 4.01 15.10
C MET A 240 5.24 5.11 15.50
N TRP A 241 3.98 4.97 15.12
CA TRP A 241 2.91 5.87 15.54
C TRP A 241 2.71 5.86 17.06
N VAL A 242 2.59 4.68 17.66
CA VAL A 242 2.36 4.52 19.11
C VAL A 242 3.49 5.16 19.92
N ASP A 243 4.73 4.95 19.49
CA ASP A 243 5.91 5.43 20.21
C ASP A 243 6.15 6.93 20.04
N GLN A 244 5.92 7.50 18.84
CA GLN A 244 6.36 8.86 18.51
C GLN A 244 5.23 9.89 18.36
N TYR A 245 4.02 9.47 17.99
CA TYR A 245 2.98 10.38 17.50
C TYR A 245 1.67 10.31 18.26
N ARG A 246 1.35 9.19 18.93
CA ARG A 246 0.09 9.01 19.63
C ARG A 246 -0.14 10.06 20.73
N GLY A 247 0.89 10.40 21.50
CA GLY A 247 0.80 11.45 22.53
C GLY A 247 0.54 12.86 21.97
N LEU A 248 0.82 13.08 20.68
CA LEU A 248 0.61 14.32 19.95
C LEU A 248 -0.65 14.27 19.06
N SER A 249 -1.38 13.15 19.03
CA SER A 249 -2.50 12.96 18.11
C SER A 249 -3.61 14.01 18.28
N ALA A 250 -3.96 14.36 19.53
CA ALA A 250 -4.96 15.36 19.84
C ALA A 250 -4.54 16.78 19.39
N THR A 251 -3.26 17.14 19.57
CA THR A 251 -2.72 18.43 19.13
C THR A 251 -2.63 18.51 17.61
N LEU A 252 -2.17 17.45 16.95
CA LEU A 252 -2.11 17.35 15.49
C LEU A 252 -3.51 17.43 14.85
N ALA A 253 -4.51 16.76 15.43
CA ALA A 253 -5.89 16.83 14.95
C ALA A 253 -6.49 18.24 15.12
N ALA A 254 -6.15 18.95 16.19
CA ALA A 254 -6.63 20.31 16.44
C ALA A 254 -5.96 21.36 15.54
N GLU A 255 -4.66 21.24 15.29
CA GLU A 255 -3.91 22.09 14.34
C GLU A 255 -4.40 21.92 12.91
N GLY A 256 -4.66 20.69 12.49
CA GLY A 256 -5.19 20.40 11.16
C GLY A 256 -6.56 21.05 10.91
N ARG A 257 -7.45 21.09 11.90
CA ARG A 257 -8.75 21.78 11.79
C ARG A 257 -8.62 23.31 11.70
N ARG A 258 -7.61 23.90 12.35
CA ARG A 258 -7.34 25.35 12.27
C ARG A 258 -6.84 25.75 10.89
N ASN A 259 -5.91 25.01 10.31
CA ASN A 259 -5.35 25.29 8.99
C ASN A 259 -6.33 25.12 7.83
N VAL A 260 -7.37 24.29 7.99
CA VAL A 260 -8.46 24.13 7.00
C VAL A 260 -9.46 25.28 7.08
N LYS A 261 -9.67 25.90 8.25
CA LYS A 261 -10.57 27.06 8.41
C LYS A 261 -9.95 28.40 7.96
N SER A 262 -8.63 28.45 7.80
CA SER A 262 -7.89 29.67 7.43
C SER A 262 -7.54 29.74 5.94
N ARG A 263 -8.10 28.87 5.11
CA ARG A 263 -7.92 28.79 3.66
C ARG A 263 -9.27 28.68 2.98
#